data_AF-A0A9X2QEQ1-F1
#
_entry.id   AF-A0A9X2QEQ1-F1
#
_cell.length_a   1.000
_cell.length_b   1.000
_cell.length_c   1.000
_cell.angle_alpha   90.00
_cell.angle_beta   90.00
_cell.angle_gamma   90.00
#
_symmetry.space_group_name_H-M   'P 1'
#
loop_
_entity.id
_entity.type
_entity.pdbx_description
1 polymer ?
#
loop_
_entity_poly.entity_id
_entity_poly.type
_entity_poly.pdbx_seq_one_letter_code
_entity_poly.pdbx_strand_id
1 'polypeptide(L)' 'MEAVETEEDTTRLNVRVPTPLYERFKDKVESEGRTMTWVVLQAIRDYLTE' A
#
# COMPACT_ATOMS: atom_id res chain seq x y z
N MET A 1 27.33 21.60 -5.64
CA MET A 1 26.10 20.94 -6.10
C MET A 1 25.97 19.71 -5.24
N GLU A 2 25.13 19.78 -4.21
CA GLU A 2 24.90 18.67 -3.28
C GLU A 2 23.53 18.10 -3.65
N ALA A 3 23.51 16.86 -4.14
CA ALA A 3 22.30 16.12 -4.42
C ALA A 3 21.86 15.48 -3.10
N VAL A 4 20.88 16.09 -2.44
CA VAL A 4 20.25 15.56 -1.23
C VAL A 4 18.83 15.19 -1.59
N GLU A 5 18.65 13.90 -1.81
CA GLU A 5 17.50 13.09 -1.38
C GLU A 5 16.13 13.71 -1.69
N THR A 6 15.56 13.31 -2.84
CA THR A 6 14.10 13.36 -3.02
C THR A 6 13.50 12.33 -2.06
N GLU A 7 13.22 12.76 -0.83
CA GLU A 7 12.22 12.10 0.01
C GLU A 7 10.95 12.02 -0.85
N GLU A 8 10.61 10.82 -1.33
CA GLU A 8 9.41 10.61 -2.11
C GLU A 8 8.22 11.20 -1.34
N ASP A 9 7.53 12.19 -1.90
CA ASP A 9 6.35 12.86 -1.36
C ASP A 9 5.24 11.83 -1.06
N THR A 10 5.36 11.16 0.08
CA THR A 10 4.44 10.11 0.51
C THR A 10 3.46 10.70 1.52
N THR A 11 2.18 10.73 1.15
CA THR A 11 1.10 11.16 2.06
C THR A 11 0.52 9.95 2.79
N ARG A 12 0.26 10.10 4.10
CA ARG A 12 -0.39 9.05 4.90
C ARG A 12 -1.85 8.87 4.48
N LEU A 13 -2.20 7.67 4.04
CA LEU A 13 -3.57 7.26 3.74
C LEU A 13 -4.21 6.66 5.00
N ASN A 14 -5.26 7.30 5.52
CA ASN A 14 -6.04 6.77 6.64
C ASN A 14 -7.38 6.23 6.12
N VAL A 15 -7.56 4.92 6.18
CA VAL A 15 -8.78 4.24 5.69
C VAL A 15 -9.36 3.34 6.78
N ARG A 16 -10.69 3.30 6.83
CA ARG A 16 -11.41 2.38 7.71
C ARG A 16 -11.85 1.18 6.89
N VAL A 17 -11.36 0.01 7.27
CA VAL A 17 -11.68 -1.25 6.60
C VAL A 17 -12.40 -2.14 7.62
N PRO A 18 -13.50 -2.82 7.24
CA PRO A 18 -14.12 -3.81 8.11
C PRO A 18 -13.11 -4.88 8.54
N THR A 19 -13.09 -5.21 9.84
CA THR A 19 -12.19 -6.23 10.42
C THR A 19 -12.13 -7.54 9.61
N PRO A 20 -13.25 -8.17 9.20
CA PRO A 20 -13.17 -9.43 8.46
C PRO A 20 -12.50 -9.30 7.09
N LEU A 21 -12.57 -8.10 6.47
CA LEU A 21 -11.85 -7.83 5.22
C LEU A 21 -10.37 -7.60 5.47
N TYR A 22 -10.03 -6.89 6.55
CA TYR A 22 -8.64 -6.69 6.95
C TYR A 22 -7.93 -8.02 7.24
N GLU A 23 -8.58 -8.93 7.95
CA GLU A 23 -7.99 -10.25 8.27
C GLU A 23 -7.71 -11.05 7.00
N ARG A 24 -8.66 -11.11 6.07
CA ARG A 24 -8.46 -11.80 4.77
C ARG A 24 -7.39 -11.13 3.92
N PHE A 25 -7.33 -9.80 3.96
CA PHE A 25 -6.30 -9.04 3.26
C PHE A 25 -4.91 -9.32 3.84
N LYS A 26 -4.77 -9.31 5.16
CA LYS A 26 -3.52 -9.60 5.87
C LYS A 26 -3.02 -11.01 5.54
N ASP A 27 -3.89 -12.02 5.67
CA ASP A 27 -3.55 -13.42 5.41
C ASP A 27 -3.04 -13.62 3.97
N LYS A 28 -3.70 -12.98 2.99
CA LYS A 28 -3.28 -13.01 1.59
C LYS A 28 -1.92 -12.31 1.38
N VAL A 29 -1.71 -11.14 1.98
CA VAL A 29 -0.45 -10.40 1.89
C VAL A 29 0.72 -11.22 2.45
N GLU A 30 0.51 -11.86 3.60
CA GLU A 30 1.50 -12.74 4.25
C GLU A 30 1.79 -13.97 3.38
N SER A 31 0.75 -14.60 2.83
CA SER A 31 0.90 -15.78 1.96
C SER A 31 1.66 -15.47 0.66
N GLU A 32 1.56 -14.25 0.13
CA GLU A 32 2.29 -13.83 -1.07
C GLU A 32 3.72 -13.31 -0.76
N GLY A 33 4.11 -13.22 0.52
CA GLY A 33 5.41 -12.68 0.93
C GLY A 33 5.58 -11.19 0.61
N ARG A 34 4.46 -10.46 0.53
CA ARG A 34 4.42 -9.03 0.16
C ARG A 34 4.21 -8.16 1.40
N THR A 35 4.45 -6.86 1.28
CA THR A 35 4.08 -5.90 2.32
C THR A 35 2.69 -5.35 2.06
N MET A 36 1.95 -5.04 3.13
CA MET A 36 0.62 -4.43 3.02
C MET A 36 0.67 -3.12 2.22
N THR A 37 1.71 -2.31 2.44
CA THR A 37 1.94 -1.06 1.69
C THR A 37 2.06 -1.34 0.19
N TRP A 38 2.82 -2.36 -0.21
CA TRP A 38 2.98 -2.72 -1.62
C TRP A 38 1.65 -3.10 -2.27
N VAL A 39 0.84 -3.92 -1.58
CA VAL A 39 -0.47 -4.35 -2.11
C VAL A 39 -1.45 -3.19 -2.20
N VAL A 40 -1.49 -2.31 -1.20
CA VAL A 40 -2.32 -1.09 -1.24
C VAL A 40 -1.89 -0.17 -2.39
N LEU A 41 -0.58 0.03 -2.58
CA LEU A 41 -0.07 0.82 -3.70
C LEU A 41 -0.43 0.22 -5.06
N GLN A 42 -0.35 -1.11 -5.19
CA GLN A 42 -0.79 -1.79 -6.41
C GLN A 42 -2.28 -1.63 -6.66
N ALA A 43 -3.11 -1.80 -5.63
CA ALA A 43 -4.56 -1.60 -5.76
C ALA A 43 -4.90 -0.15 -6.16
N ILE A 44 -4.21 0.84 -5.60
CA ILE A 44 -4.39 2.25 -5.98
C ILE A 44 -3.95 2.46 -7.45
N ARG A 45 -2.80 1.92 -7.86
CA ARG A 45 -2.32 2.03 -9.25
C ARG A 45 -3.28 1.38 -10.23
N ASP A 46 -3.72 0.16 -9.95
CA ASP A 46 -4.71 -0.58 -10.74
C ASP A 46 -6.01 0.21 -10.89
N TYR A 47 -6.56 0.71 -9.78
CA TYR A 47 -7.77 1.54 -9.78
C TYR A 47 -7.63 2.84 -10.59
N LEU A 48 -6.44 3.44 -10.62
CA LEU A 48 -6.16 4.66 -11.39
C LEU A 48 -5.86 4.41 -12.86
N THR A 49 -5.59 3.16 -13.27
CA THR A 49 -5.14 2.85 -14.63
C THR A 49 -6.30 2.55 -15.58
N GLU A 50 -7.51 2.31 -15.08
CA GLU A 50 -8.74 1.91 -15.82
C GLU A 50 -8.55 0.90 -16.96
#